data_AF-A0A938N379-F1
#
_entry.id   AF-A0A938N379-F1
#
_cell.length_a   1.000
_cell.length_b   1.000
_cell.length_c   1.000
_cell.angle_alpha   90.00
_cell.angle_beta   90.00
_cell.angle_gamma   90.00
#
_symmetry.space_group_name_H-M   'P 1'
#
loop_
_entity.id
_entity.type
_entity.pdbx_description
1 polymer ?
#
loop_
_entity_poly.entity_id
_entity_poly.type
_entity_poly.pdbx_seq_one_letter_code
_entity_poly.pdbx_strand_id
1 'polypeptide(L)'
;MDPFSIILWVLIALIAYWWSSQGFFSSVQFCLCSLCAGALAIALWEPVAHLMLRGGLIDNYAWGLSLGGQFIVYLLLARVITERFVPANMRFHPLLDRLGGAIFGLCSGILCIGLAGIACGFVQGTNEVLGFRGFVRDQASSAQPSRMNTMAPFPNPMQVTEAVYNTLGGRGGMGAFRNFSALGLAKLQPNVSDVAFGLHRDTWSGGVGRTAVAPSGVTLDGFWYDERYNAADGQPGAYAVGVTFDSTTYDGGEQFIMTGAQARLLSTKNRTVAFPLQWTQDGEKAGRELFPFDDTANFVTSAPGTQTAKIVLVFPAGIFAGQVPDYVFLKGLRIRLPEPQGKPMTSVLGIEGGSAASSALIDFSSARSIPEGQDGIDNVNSVSPLQLNLNNIGTFVAFEGKKANYLKQGDYEFPKGGFSTAMKAGAVKGFYAPEGTAIIRLNVTRGQSAVDLHELKRQFKEKPLLLVDANGRTFQPIGFFWQQKDKVRVRIDATKPITKLEDLPNVSSSGDQSLHLIFAPTLNVVIKGVSVGDSPVGSCNYTVVEGYSY
;
A
#
# COMPACT_ATOMS: atom_id res chain seq x y z
N MET A 1 19.86 -2.08 -27.65
CA MET A 1 18.60 -1.34 -27.42
C MET A 1 17.56 -2.33 -26.96
N ASP A 2 16.97 -2.09 -25.80
CA ASP A 2 15.80 -2.85 -25.34
C ASP A 2 14.60 -2.61 -26.28
N PRO A 3 13.73 -3.62 -26.50
CA PRO A 3 12.55 -3.50 -27.36
C PRO A 3 11.62 -2.35 -26.96
N PHE A 4 11.52 -2.07 -25.67
CA PHE A 4 10.72 -0.97 -25.13
C PHE A 4 11.17 0.39 -25.68
N SER A 5 12.47 0.69 -25.62
CA SER A 5 13.05 1.91 -26.19
C SER A 5 12.73 2.11 -27.66
N ILE A 6 12.82 1.03 -28.44
CA ILE A 6 12.57 1.07 -29.89
C ILE A 6 11.12 1.48 -30.15
N ILE A 7 10.17 0.87 -29.43
CA ILE A 7 8.75 1.17 -29.59
C ILE A 7 8.46 2.63 -29.25
N LEU A 8 9.01 3.17 -28.16
CA LEU A 8 8.79 4.58 -27.81
C LEU A 8 9.27 5.52 -28.92
N TRP A 9 10.46 5.28 -29.48
CA TRP A 9 11.00 6.11 -30.54
C TRP A 9 10.26 5.97 -31.87
N VAL A 10 9.75 4.78 -32.20
CA VAL A 10 8.87 4.59 -33.36
C VAL A 10 7.58 5.39 -33.19
N LEU A 11 6.96 5.37 -32.02
CA LEU A 11 5.76 6.17 -31.73
C LEU A 11 6.03 7.67 -31.84
N ILE A 12 7.16 8.15 -31.31
CA ILE A 12 7.57 9.56 -31.44
C ILE A 12 7.80 9.93 -32.91
N ALA A 13 8.46 9.07 -33.69
CA ALA A 13 8.70 9.29 -35.11
C ALA A 13 7.39 9.33 -35.92
N LEU A 14 6.41 8.49 -35.59
CA LEU A 14 5.08 8.52 -36.19
C LEU A 14 4.34 9.83 -35.90
N ILE A 15 4.42 10.32 -34.66
CA ILE A 15 3.85 11.64 -34.29
C ILE A 15 4.56 12.75 -35.08
N ALA A 16 5.89 12.74 -35.14
CA ALA A 16 6.67 13.72 -35.91
C ALA A 16 6.32 13.70 -37.40
N TYR A 17 6.19 12.52 -38.00
CA TYR A 17 5.77 12.35 -39.39
C TYR A 17 4.35 12.87 -39.65
N TRP A 18 3.42 12.56 -38.75
CA TRP A 18 2.04 13.06 -38.85
C TRP A 18 2.00 14.59 -38.83
N TRP A 19 2.74 15.23 -37.93
CA TRP A 19 2.77 16.69 -37.84
C TRP A 19 3.55 17.36 -38.98
N SER A 20 4.53 16.67 -39.57
CA SER A 20 5.22 17.14 -40.78
C SER A 20 4.27 17.28 -41.98
N SER A 21 3.21 16.47 -42.06
CA SER A 21 2.20 16.57 -43.12
C SER A 21 1.09 17.58 -42.85
N GLN A 22 0.89 18.01 -41.59
CA GLN A 22 -0.11 19.00 -41.18
C GLN A 22 0.38 20.46 -41.28
N GLY A 23 1.70 20.66 -41.37
CA GLY A 23 2.34 21.97 -41.51
C GLY A 23 2.86 22.57 -40.20
N PHE A 24 3.76 23.54 -40.35
CA PHE A 24 4.58 24.10 -39.28
C PHE A 24 3.75 24.77 -38.20
N PHE A 25 2.86 25.69 -38.55
CA PHE A 25 2.08 26.44 -37.54
C PHE A 25 1.18 25.54 -36.69
N SER A 26 0.53 24.56 -37.32
CA SER A 26 -0.32 23.59 -36.63
C SER A 26 0.49 22.76 -35.62
N SER A 27 1.71 22.35 -35.99
CA SER A 27 2.61 21.60 -35.11
C SER A 27 3.13 22.43 -33.92
N VAL A 28 3.42 23.72 -34.12
CA VAL A 28 3.83 24.64 -33.05
C VAL A 28 2.68 24.81 -32.05
N GLN A 29 1.46 25.03 -32.54
CA GLN A 29 0.28 25.14 -31.69
C GLN A 29 0.06 23.86 -30.87
N PHE A 30 0.17 22.69 -31.50
CA PHE A 30 0.06 21.42 -30.77
C PHE A 30 1.15 21.26 -29.71
N CYS A 31 2.40 21.62 -30.02
CA CYS A 31 3.51 21.58 -29.07
C CYS A 31 3.30 22.53 -27.87
N LEU A 32 2.74 23.72 -28.10
CA LEU A 32 2.38 24.63 -27.00
C LEU A 32 1.24 24.07 -26.15
N CYS A 33 0.22 23.49 -26.78
CA CYS A 33 -0.88 22.83 -26.07
C CYS A 33 -0.38 21.67 -25.20
N SER A 34 0.50 20.80 -25.72
CA SER A 34 1.04 19.68 -24.95
C SER A 34 1.92 20.13 -23.79
N LEU A 35 2.71 21.18 -23.98
CA LEU A 35 3.53 21.79 -22.92
C LEU A 35 2.65 22.35 -21.78
N CYS A 36 1.62 23.14 -22.12
CA CYS A 36 0.71 23.72 -21.13
C CYS A 36 -0.14 22.63 -20.43
N ALA A 37 -0.65 21.66 -21.20
CA ALA A 37 -1.45 20.57 -20.65
C ALA A 37 -0.66 19.70 -19.67
N GLY A 38 0.59 19.35 -20.00
CA GLY A 38 1.43 18.56 -19.10
C GLY A 38 1.85 19.35 -17.87
N ALA A 39 2.08 20.66 -17.99
CA ALA A 39 2.38 21.52 -16.85
C ALA A 39 1.19 21.58 -15.87
N LEU A 40 -0.04 21.73 -16.37
CA LEU A 40 -1.25 21.69 -15.56
C LEU A 40 -1.49 20.31 -14.94
N ALA A 41 -1.29 19.24 -15.71
CA ALA A 41 -1.45 17.87 -15.22
C ALA A 41 -0.51 17.59 -14.05
N ILE A 42 0.77 17.97 -14.17
CA ILE A 42 1.77 17.82 -13.11
C ILE A 42 1.42 18.65 -11.87
N ALA A 43 0.94 19.88 -12.05
CA ALA A 43 0.59 20.75 -10.92
C ALA A 43 -0.59 20.22 -10.09
N LEU A 44 -1.56 19.59 -10.75
CA LEU A 44 -2.80 19.07 -10.13
C LEU A 44 -2.79 17.55 -9.89
N TRP A 45 -1.69 16.89 -10.23
CA TRP A 45 -1.55 15.44 -10.15
C TRP A 45 -1.80 14.88 -8.74
N GLU A 46 -1.04 15.33 -7.74
CA GLU A 46 -1.09 14.76 -6.39
C GLU A 46 -2.43 14.99 -5.67
N PRO A 47 -3.08 16.19 -5.71
CA PRO A 47 -4.42 16.36 -5.16
C PRO A 47 -5.44 15.38 -5.71
N VAL A 48 -5.45 15.20 -7.03
CA VAL A 48 -6.41 14.32 -7.69
C VAL A 48 -6.11 12.87 -7.33
N ALA A 49 -4.83 12.47 -7.26
CA ALA A 49 -4.44 11.15 -6.75
C ALA A 49 -4.96 10.95 -5.31
N HIS A 50 -4.78 11.93 -4.42
CA HIS A 50 -5.28 11.84 -3.04
C HIS A 50 -6.80 11.70 -2.93
N LEU A 51 -7.58 12.28 -3.83
CA LEU A 51 -9.04 12.12 -3.84
C LEU A 51 -9.47 10.70 -4.23
N MET A 52 -8.62 10.01 -5.00
CA MET A 52 -8.81 8.62 -5.42
C MET A 52 -8.33 7.61 -4.38
N LEU A 53 -7.34 7.97 -3.55
CA LEU A 53 -6.80 7.12 -2.48
C LEU A 53 -7.81 7.01 -1.31
N ARG A 54 -8.62 5.95 -1.32
CA ARG A 54 -9.68 5.71 -0.33
C ARG A 54 -9.58 4.34 0.37
N GLY A 55 -8.47 3.63 0.20
CA GLY A 55 -8.27 2.30 0.79
C GLY A 55 -8.83 1.16 -0.07
N GLY A 56 -9.04 1.37 -1.37
CA GLY A 56 -9.69 0.41 -2.28
C GLY A 56 -8.79 -0.10 -3.41
N LEU A 57 -9.34 -0.93 -4.29
CA LEU A 57 -8.63 -1.51 -5.45
C LEU A 57 -8.08 -0.44 -6.42
N ILE A 58 -8.72 0.73 -6.48
CA ILE A 58 -8.32 1.83 -7.37
C ILE A 58 -7.05 2.54 -6.86
N ASP A 59 -6.69 2.38 -5.58
CA ASP A 59 -5.56 3.09 -4.97
C ASP A 59 -4.25 2.86 -5.74
N ASN A 60 -4.01 1.61 -6.18
CA ASN A 60 -2.82 1.20 -6.93
C ASN A 60 -2.71 1.80 -8.33
N TYR A 61 -3.81 2.35 -8.84
CA TYR A 61 -3.89 3.01 -10.14
C TYR A 61 -4.03 4.52 -10.00
N ALA A 62 -4.26 5.04 -8.79
CA ALA A 62 -4.59 6.43 -8.53
C ALA A 62 -3.52 7.39 -9.07
N TRP A 63 -2.24 7.08 -8.85
CA TRP A 63 -1.13 7.91 -9.30
C TRP A 63 -1.04 7.95 -10.84
N GLY A 64 -1.08 6.81 -11.53
CA GLY A 64 -1.01 6.78 -12.99
C GLY A 64 -2.24 7.38 -13.67
N LEU A 65 -3.44 7.00 -13.23
CA LEU A 65 -4.70 7.46 -13.81
C LEU A 65 -4.93 8.96 -13.62
N SER A 66 -4.58 9.51 -12.46
CA SER A 66 -4.72 10.95 -12.21
C SER A 66 -3.79 11.77 -13.10
N LEU A 67 -2.53 11.36 -13.30
CA LEU A 67 -1.60 12.09 -14.19
C LEU A 67 -2.03 11.98 -15.66
N GLY A 68 -2.20 10.75 -16.15
CA GLY A 68 -2.51 10.48 -17.54
C GLY A 68 -3.89 11.02 -17.94
N GLY A 69 -4.90 10.80 -17.09
CA GLY A 69 -6.26 11.28 -17.32
C GLY A 69 -6.33 12.82 -17.39
N GLN A 70 -5.69 13.52 -16.45
CA GLN A 70 -5.64 14.98 -16.47
C GLN A 70 -4.93 15.51 -17.71
N PHE A 71 -3.79 14.91 -18.08
CA PHE A 71 -3.08 15.32 -19.29
C PHE A 71 -3.95 15.22 -20.54
N ILE A 72 -4.64 14.09 -20.74
CA ILE A 72 -5.53 13.89 -21.89
C ILE A 72 -6.64 14.94 -21.90
N VAL A 73 -7.30 15.17 -20.75
CA VAL A 73 -8.38 16.17 -20.64
C VAL A 73 -7.86 17.57 -20.95
N TYR A 74 -6.74 17.99 -20.35
CA TYR A 74 -6.17 19.31 -20.61
C TYR A 74 -5.66 19.48 -22.03
N LEU A 75 -5.09 18.43 -22.63
CA LEU A 75 -4.65 18.46 -24.02
C LEU A 75 -5.82 18.63 -24.98
N LEU A 76 -6.91 17.88 -24.77
CA LEU A 76 -8.14 18.00 -25.58
C LEU A 76 -8.78 19.38 -25.42
N LEU A 77 -8.89 19.88 -24.19
CA LEU A 77 -9.43 21.22 -23.93
C LEU A 77 -8.58 22.31 -24.58
N ALA A 78 -7.26 22.27 -24.39
CA ALA A 78 -6.35 23.20 -25.04
C ALA A 78 -6.44 23.13 -26.57
N ARG A 79 -6.64 21.92 -27.12
CA ARG A 79 -6.82 21.74 -28.56
C ARG A 79 -8.12 22.39 -29.06
N VAL A 80 -9.25 22.11 -28.41
CA VAL A 80 -10.55 22.72 -28.77
C VAL A 80 -10.52 24.24 -28.63
N ILE A 81 -9.91 24.76 -27.57
CA ILE A 81 -9.73 26.20 -27.36
C ILE A 81 -8.94 26.80 -28.53
N THR A 82 -7.76 26.24 -28.81
CA THR A 82 -6.89 26.81 -29.85
C THR A 82 -7.47 26.70 -31.25
N GLU A 83 -8.19 25.63 -31.60
CA GLU A 83 -8.92 25.52 -32.87
C GLU A 83 -10.04 26.55 -33.01
N ARG A 84 -10.69 26.92 -31.90
CA ARG A 84 -11.75 27.93 -31.90
C ARG A 84 -11.22 29.37 -31.99
N PHE A 85 -10.10 29.66 -31.34
CA PHE A 85 -9.49 30.99 -31.34
C PHE A 85 -8.55 31.25 -32.53
N VAL A 86 -8.01 30.19 -33.13
CA VAL A 86 -7.07 30.25 -34.26
C VAL A 86 -7.60 29.40 -35.42
N PRO A 87 -8.67 29.84 -36.11
CA PRO A 87 -9.31 29.04 -37.15
C PRO A 87 -8.50 28.98 -38.47
N ALA A 88 -7.52 29.86 -38.66
CA ALA A 88 -6.74 29.95 -39.90
C ALA A 88 -5.30 29.49 -39.70
N ASN A 89 -4.81 28.66 -40.62
CA ASN A 89 -3.43 28.16 -40.63
C ASN A 89 -2.53 29.11 -41.46
N MET A 90 -1.37 29.49 -40.93
CA MET A 90 -0.40 30.29 -41.67
C MET A 90 0.32 29.42 -42.71
N ARG A 91 0.40 29.89 -43.95
CA ARG A 91 1.06 29.18 -45.06
C ARG A 91 2.52 29.60 -45.16
N PHE A 92 3.42 28.63 -45.07
CA PHE A 92 4.86 28.83 -45.23
C PHE A 92 5.37 28.20 -46.53
N HIS A 93 6.63 28.49 -46.86
CA HIS A 93 7.32 27.78 -47.93
C HIS A 93 7.32 26.26 -47.65
N PRO A 94 7.06 25.38 -48.65
CA PRO A 94 6.83 23.95 -48.41
C PRO A 94 7.94 23.24 -47.63
N LEU A 95 9.19 23.65 -47.83
CA LEU A 95 10.33 23.11 -47.10
C LEU A 95 10.28 23.47 -45.60
N LEU A 96 9.99 24.74 -45.28
CA LEU A 96 9.85 25.20 -43.90
C LEU A 96 8.64 24.56 -43.22
N ASP A 97 7.54 24.41 -43.98
CA ASP A 97 6.30 23.85 -43.47
C ASP A 97 6.48 22.37 -43.03
N ARG A 98 7.14 21.57 -43.86
CA ARG A 98 7.42 20.16 -43.56
C ARG A 98 8.49 19.98 -42.49
N LEU A 99 9.61 20.72 -42.57
CA LEU A 99 10.70 20.58 -41.61
C LEU A 99 10.32 21.13 -40.24
N GLY A 100 9.71 22.32 -40.20
CA GLY A 100 9.17 22.90 -38.97
C GLY A 100 8.11 21.99 -38.35
N GLY A 101 7.20 21.47 -39.18
CA GLY A 101 6.21 20.45 -38.80
C GLY A 101 6.84 19.23 -38.13
N ALA A 102 7.90 18.69 -38.73
CA ALA A 102 8.62 17.53 -38.19
C ALA A 102 9.33 17.83 -36.86
N ILE A 103 9.99 18.99 -36.72
CA ILE A 103 10.74 19.35 -35.50
C ILE A 103 9.79 19.54 -34.31
N PHE A 104 8.73 20.35 -34.47
CA PHE A 104 7.77 20.57 -33.39
C PHE A 104 6.88 19.34 -33.16
N GLY A 105 6.63 18.54 -34.20
CA GLY A 105 6.06 17.20 -34.09
C GLY A 105 6.91 16.26 -33.23
N LEU A 106 8.23 16.27 -33.40
CA LEU A 106 9.15 15.49 -32.57
C LEU A 106 9.15 15.98 -31.11
N CYS A 107 9.24 17.29 -30.87
CA CYS A 107 9.19 17.86 -29.52
C CYS A 107 7.88 17.49 -28.80
N SER A 108 6.74 17.69 -29.46
CA SER A 108 5.44 17.33 -28.90
C SER A 108 5.28 15.81 -28.71
N GLY A 109 5.80 15.01 -29.64
CA GLY A 109 5.85 13.55 -29.52
C GLY A 109 6.64 13.08 -28.29
N ILE A 110 7.82 13.65 -28.05
CA ILE A 110 8.63 13.37 -26.85
C ILE A 110 7.84 13.71 -25.57
N LEU A 111 7.20 14.88 -25.51
CA LEU A 111 6.42 15.30 -24.34
C LEU A 111 5.20 14.38 -24.10
N CYS A 112 4.44 14.07 -25.15
CA CYS A 112 3.25 13.21 -25.05
C CYS A 112 3.62 11.79 -24.63
N ILE A 113 4.60 11.17 -25.30
CA ILE A 113 5.04 9.80 -25.01
C ILE A 113 5.78 9.73 -23.68
N GLY A 114 6.58 10.75 -23.33
CA GLY A 114 7.27 10.81 -22.05
C GLY A 114 6.30 10.94 -20.87
N LEU A 115 5.29 11.80 -20.97
CA LEU A 115 4.30 11.96 -19.89
C LEU A 115 3.34 10.76 -19.81
N ALA A 116 2.91 10.23 -20.95
CA ALA A 116 2.15 8.97 -20.98
C ALA A 116 2.97 7.82 -20.40
N GLY A 117 4.27 7.77 -20.69
CA GLY A 117 5.21 6.87 -20.06
C GLY A 117 5.18 7.03 -18.53
N ILE A 118 5.49 8.21 -18.01
CA ILE A 118 5.49 8.45 -16.56
C ILE A 118 4.15 8.03 -15.92
N ALA A 119 3.01 8.39 -16.54
CA ALA A 119 1.69 7.99 -16.07
C ALA A 119 1.50 6.46 -16.05
N CYS A 120 1.87 5.77 -17.13
CA CYS A 120 1.83 4.31 -17.20
C CYS A 120 2.77 3.66 -16.18
N GLY A 121 3.94 4.25 -15.90
CA GLY A 121 4.86 3.77 -14.87
C GLY A 121 4.19 3.70 -13.49
N PHE A 122 3.43 4.73 -13.13
CA PHE A 122 2.67 4.80 -11.87
C PHE A 122 1.41 3.91 -11.82
N VAL A 123 1.15 3.12 -12.85
CA VAL A 123 0.14 2.06 -12.80
C VAL A 123 0.78 0.79 -12.27
N GLN A 124 0.13 0.14 -11.30
CA GLN A 124 0.55 -1.17 -10.81
C GLN A 124 0.69 -2.17 -11.96
N GLY A 125 1.81 -2.87 -11.96
CA GLY A 125 2.15 -3.89 -12.94
C GLY A 125 3.48 -4.54 -12.59
N THR A 126 3.98 -5.37 -13.50
CA THR A 126 5.26 -6.04 -13.32
C THR A 126 6.42 -5.05 -13.23
N ASN A 127 7.45 -5.43 -12.48
CA ASN A 127 8.71 -4.68 -12.34
C ASN A 127 9.55 -4.61 -13.63
N GLU A 128 9.14 -5.34 -14.66
CA GLU A 128 9.75 -5.36 -15.99
C GLU A 128 8.69 -5.15 -17.07
N VAL A 129 9.00 -4.28 -18.03
CA VAL A 129 8.18 -4.07 -19.24
C VAL A 129 9.06 -4.28 -20.46
N LEU A 130 8.82 -5.36 -21.20
CA LEU A 130 9.55 -5.68 -22.44
C LEU A 130 11.08 -5.62 -22.27
N GLY A 131 11.62 -6.16 -21.17
CA GLY A 131 13.05 -6.14 -20.85
C GLY A 131 13.54 -4.88 -20.13
N PHE A 132 12.70 -3.85 -19.97
CA PHE A 132 13.08 -2.60 -19.30
C PHE A 132 12.66 -2.60 -17.82
N ARG A 133 13.63 -2.41 -16.92
CA ARG A 133 13.42 -2.27 -15.46
C ARG A 133 13.75 -0.88 -14.92
N GLY A 134 14.54 -0.08 -15.65
CA GLY A 134 14.90 1.28 -15.25
C GLY A 134 15.74 1.33 -13.96
N PHE A 135 15.15 1.87 -12.88
CA PHE A 135 15.79 2.13 -11.60
C PHE A 135 15.17 1.25 -10.50
N VAL A 136 15.89 0.23 -10.05
CA VAL A 136 15.40 -0.83 -9.14
C VAL A 136 16.47 -1.21 -8.13
N ARG A 137 16.11 -1.90 -7.04
CA ARG A 137 17.10 -2.46 -6.13
C ARG A 137 17.98 -3.49 -6.84
N ASP A 138 19.27 -3.43 -6.55
CA ASP A 138 20.27 -4.28 -7.18
C ASP A 138 21.21 -4.88 -6.14
N GLN A 139 21.43 -6.20 -6.20
CA GLN A 139 22.34 -6.89 -5.31
C GLN A 139 23.79 -6.37 -5.46
N ALA A 140 24.20 -6.01 -6.68
CA ALA A 140 25.54 -5.44 -6.91
C ALA A 140 25.73 -4.07 -6.24
N SER A 141 24.62 -3.40 -5.90
CA SER A 141 24.59 -2.14 -5.16
C SER A 141 24.13 -2.32 -3.71
N SER A 142 24.36 -3.50 -3.11
CA SER A 142 23.94 -3.84 -1.73
C SER A 142 22.44 -3.64 -1.52
N ALA A 143 21.62 -4.09 -2.47
CA ALA A 143 20.18 -3.94 -2.53
C ALA A 143 19.66 -2.49 -2.47
N GLN A 144 20.52 -1.50 -2.69
CA GLN A 144 20.12 -0.12 -2.88
C GLN A 144 19.67 0.11 -4.33
N PRO A 145 18.74 1.06 -4.55
CA PRO A 145 18.31 1.43 -5.90
C PRO A 145 19.45 1.86 -6.82
N SER A 146 19.58 1.19 -7.96
CA SER A 146 20.57 1.50 -9.00
C SER A 146 19.93 1.44 -10.40
N ARG A 147 20.59 2.06 -11.39
CA ARG A 147 20.13 2.04 -12.79
C ARG A 147 20.60 0.75 -13.45
N MET A 148 19.68 -0.18 -13.73
CA MET A 148 20.02 -1.48 -14.33
C MET A 148 20.07 -1.43 -15.87
N ASN A 149 19.25 -0.61 -16.52
CA ASN A 149 19.18 -0.52 -17.98
C ASN A 149 19.24 0.94 -18.46
N THR A 150 20.22 1.27 -19.29
CA THR A 150 20.28 2.56 -20.00
C THR A 150 19.68 2.42 -21.40
N MET A 151 18.69 3.25 -21.70
CA MET A 151 18.16 3.42 -23.06
C MET A 151 19.26 4.13 -23.87
N ALA A 152 20.16 3.37 -24.48
CA ALA A 152 21.23 3.88 -25.33
C ALA A 152 21.09 3.27 -26.73
N PRO A 153 21.35 4.01 -27.82
CA PRO A 153 21.97 5.35 -27.88
C PRO A 153 21.02 6.57 -27.78
N PHE A 154 19.69 6.39 -27.87
CA PHE A 154 18.77 7.54 -27.83
C PHE A 154 18.33 7.89 -26.40
N PRO A 155 18.19 9.19 -26.06
CA PRO A 155 17.79 9.59 -24.72
C PRO A 155 16.41 9.03 -24.33
N ASN A 156 16.22 8.75 -23.04
CA ASN A 156 14.94 8.31 -22.52
C ASN A 156 13.91 9.45 -22.60
N PRO A 157 12.81 9.31 -23.36
CA PRO A 157 11.83 10.39 -23.55
C PRO A 157 11.16 10.84 -22.24
N MET A 158 11.07 9.96 -21.25
CA MET A 158 10.54 10.29 -19.92
C MET A 158 11.49 11.19 -19.15
N GLN A 159 12.79 10.91 -19.18
CA GLN A 159 13.82 11.76 -18.55
C GLN A 159 13.92 13.12 -19.24
N VAL A 160 13.80 13.16 -20.57
CA VAL A 160 13.75 14.43 -21.33
C VAL A 160 12.51 15.23 -20.93
N THR A 161 11.35 14.58 -20.85
CA THR A 161 10.09 15.22 -20.44
C THR A 161 10.16 15.74 -19.01
N GLU A 162 10.68 14.93 -18.08
CA GLU A 162 10.96 15.36 -16.71
C GLU A 162 11.87 16.59 -16.70
N ALA A 163 12.99 16.59 -17.44
CA ALA A 163 13.92 17.71 -17.47
C ALA A 163 13.28 19.01 -17.97
N VAL A 164 12.39 18.93 -18.97
CA VAL A 164 11.61 20.07 -19.47
C VAL A 164 10.73 20.63 -18.35
N TYR A 165 9.91 19.79 -17.70
CA TYR A 165 9.02 20.25 -16.64
C TYR A 165 9.75 20.66 -15.35
N ASN A 166 10.91 20.06 -15.06
CA ASN A 166 11.79 20.49 -13.96
C ASN A 166 12.36 21.88 -14.23
N THR A 167 12.71 22.19 -15.48
CA THR A 167 13.18 23.53 -15.87
C THR A 167 12.06 24.55 -15.79
N LEU A 168 10.86 24.20 -16.26
CA LEU A 168 9.68 25.05 -16.18
C LEU A 168 9.24 25.29 -14.73
N GLY A 169 9.13 24.24 -13.92
CA GLY A 169 8.73 24.34 -12.51
C GLY A 169 9.80 24.99 -11.62
N GLY A 170 11.09 24.80 -11.95
CA GLY A 170 12.21 25.42 -11.24
C GLY A 170 12.38 26.92 -11.50
N ARG A 171 11.90 27.41 -12.65
CA ARG A 171 11.92 28.84 -13.02
C ARG A 171 10.55 29.54 -12.91
N GLY A 172 9.44 28.79 -12.84
CA GLY A 172 8.08 29.30 -13.08
C GLY A 172 6.98 28.88 -12.09
N GLY A 173 7.30 28.45 -10.87
CA GLY A 173 6.30 28.35 -9.78
C GLY A 173 5.19 27.28 -9.93
N MET A 174 5.30 26.36 -10.88
CA MET A 174 4.34 25.27 -11.07
C MET A 174 4.68 24.09 -10.15
N GLY A 175 4.20 24.18 -8.90
CA GLY A 175 4.33 23.14 -7.88
C GLY A 175 3.17 22.14 -7.86
N ALA A 176 3.45 20.89 -7.47
CA ALA A 176 2.42 19.89 -7.19
C ALA A 176 1.66 20.29 -5.92
N PHE A 177 0.37 20.59 -6.05
CA PHE A 177 -0.40 21.25 -5.01
C PHE A 177 -0.76 20.34 -3.82
N ARG A 178 -0.71 20.88 -2.60
CA ARG A 178 -1.71 20.61 -1.54
C ARG A 178 -1.81 21.72 -0.49
N ASN A 179 -0.85 22.65 -0.49
CA ASN A 179 -0.92 24.00 0.09
C ASN A 179 -0.02 24.84 -0.81
N PHE A 180 -0.48 25.93 -1.44
CA PHE A 180 0.24 26.87 -2.33
C PHE A 180 1.74 27.04 -2.03
N SER A 181 2.54 26.03 -2.30
CA SER A 181 3.98 26.04 -2.07
C SER A 181 4.58 26.41 -3.40
N ALA A 182 5.33 27.50 -3.44
CA ALA A 182 6.06 27.97 -4.62
C ALA A 182 7.17 26.99 -5.10
N LEU A 183 7.13 25.73 -4.67
CA LEU A 183 8.13 24.70 -4.93
C LEU A 183 7.72 23.90 -6.16
N GLY A 184 8.47 24.01 -7.25
CA GLY A 184 8.23 23.27 -8.49
C GLY A 184 8.46 21.76 -8.37
N LEU A 185 8.01 21.00 -9.38
CA LEU A 185 8.13 19.53 -9.46
C LEU A 185 9.52 19.02 -9.07
N ALA A 186 10.59 19.62 -9.58
CA ALA A 186 11.97 19.21 -9.32
C ALA A 186 12.34 19.19 -7.82
N LYS A 187 11.70 20.03 -6.99
CA LYS A 187 11.94 20.07 -5.55
C LYS A 187 11.09 19.07 -4.79
N LEU A 188 9.90 18.76 -5.31
CA LEU A 188 8.89 17.95 -4.63
C LEU A 188 8.93 16.48 -5.05
N GLN A 189 9.34 16.18 -6.28
CA GLN A 189 9.43 14.84 -6.88
C GLN A 189 10.69 14.78 -7.77
N PRO A 190 11.91 14.91 -7.21
CA PRO A 190 13.12 14.73 -8.00
C PRO A 190 13.18 13.30 -8.57
N ASN A 191 13.66 13.19 -9.82
CA ASN A 191 13.80 11.94 -10.56
C ASN A 191 12.48 11.17 -10.70
N VAL A 192 11.38 11.88 -10.98
CA VAL A 192 10.04 11.29 -11.11
C VAL A 192 9.99 10.19 -12.17
N SER A 193 10.80 10.29 -13.24
CA SER A 193 10.86 9.24 -14.27
C SER A 193 11.44 7.93 -13.74
N ASP A 194 12.44 8.01 -12.86
CA ASP A 194 13.09 6.84 -12.27
C ASP A 194 12.16 6.18 -11.24
N VAL A 195 11.32 6.97 -10.57
CA VAL A 195 10.28 6.46 -9.67
C VAL A 195 9.19 5.74 -10.45
N ALA A 196 8.68 6.36 -11.52
CA ALA A 196 7.53 5.84 -12.26
C ALA A 196 7.76 4.44 -12.82
N PHE A 197 8.88 4.21 -13.53
CA PHE A 197 9.11 2.95 -14.25
C PHE A 197 10.03 1.94 -13.54
N GLY A 198 10.40 2.21 -12.30
CA GLY A 198 11.29 1.35 -11.53
C GLY A 198 10.83 1.24 -10.08
N LEU A 199 11.17 2.23 -9.26
CA LEU A 199 10.97 2.17 -7.80
C LEU A 199 9.52 1.95 -7.38
N HIS A 200 8.56 2.56 -8.10
CA HIS A 200 7.15 2.40 -7.78
C HIS A 200 6.67 0.95 -7.97
N ARG A 201 7.31 0.22 -8.88
CA ARG A 201 6.98 -1.16 -9.27
C ARG A 201 7.88 -2.20 -8.61
N ASP A 202 8.91 -1.78 -7.88
CA ASP A 202 9.74 -2.66 -7.06
C ASP A 202 8.98 -3.05 -5.80
N THR A 203 8.05 -3.99 -5.97
CA THR A 203 7.20 -4.55 -4.92
C THR A 203 7.36 -6.06 -4.83
N TRP A 204 6.75 -6.64 -3.80
CA TRP A 204 6.76 -8.08 -3.56
C TRP A 204 6.34 -8.88 -4.81
N SER A 205 7.01 -10.03 -5.02
CA SER A 205 6.78 -10.94 -6.13
C SER A 205 6.85 -10.28 -7.52
N GLY A 206 7.67 -9.24 -7.68
CA GLY A 206 7.93 -8.61 -8.97
C GLY A 206 6.81 -7.71 -9.49
N GLY A 207 6.05 -7.07 -8.60
CA GLY A 207 4.99 -6.10 -8.96
C GLY A 207 3.59 -6.45 -8.44
N VAL A 208 3.44 -7.56 -7.72
CA VAL A 208 2.14 -8.02 -7.19
C VAL A 208 1.75 -7.24 -5.93
N GLY A 209 2.74 -6.79 -5.15
CA GLY A 209 2.51 -5.95 -3.98
C GLY A 209 1.89 -4.59 -4.34
N ARG A 210 1.10 -4.09 -3.41
CA ARG A 210 0.44 -2.78 -3.40
C ARG A 210 1.49 -1.67 -3.51
N THR A 211 1.24 -0.74 -4.42
CA THR A 211 2.16 0.35 -4.75
C THR A 211 1.77 1.68 -4.12
N ALA A 212 0.53 1.79 -3.62
CA ALA A 212 -0.04 3.01 -3.07
C ALA A 212 -0.73 2.79 -1.72
N VAL A 213 -0.59 3.76 -0.81
CA VAL A 213 -1.27 3.77 0.50
C VAL A 213 -2.13 5.01 0.67
N ALA A 214 -3.28 4.84 1.33
CA ALA A 214 -4.18 5.94 1.63
C ALA A 214 -3.64 6.79 2.79
N PRO A 215 -3.82 8.13 2.77
CA PRO A 215 -3.36 8.99 3.86
C PRO A 215 -3.94 8.66 5.24
N SER A 216 -5.15 8.08 5.29
CA SER A 216 -5.80 7.68 6.54
C SER A 216 -5.14 6.48 7.20
N GLY A 217 -4.43 5.65 6.44
CA GLY A 217 -3.84 4.41 6.93
C GLY A 217 -2.38 4.51 7.34
N VAL A 218 -1.83 5.72 7.38
CA VAL A 218 -0.45 5.98 7.79
C VAL A 218 -0.43 7.05 8.86
N THR A 219 0.15 6.75 10.01
CA THR A 219 0.41 7.73 11.08
C THR A 219 1.90 7.87 11.30
N LEU A 220 2.36 9.12 11.39
CA LEU A 220 3.75 9.43 11.72
C LEU A 220 3.92 9.44 13.23
N ASP A 221 4.68 8.48 13.75
CA ASP A 221 4.94 8.34 15.20
C ASP A 221 6.02 9.31 15.67
N GLY A 222 6.99 9.59 14.79
CA GLY A 222 8.00 10.61 15.05
C GLY A 222 9.12 10.66 14.01
N PHE A 223 9.97 11.66 14.17
CA PHE A 223 11.13 11.91 13.33
C PHE A 223 12.31 12.29 14.22
N TRP A 224 13.40 11.55 14.09
CA TRP A 224 14.58 11.67 14.96
C TRP A 224 15.86 11.80 14.15
N TYR A 225 16.85 12.42 14.77
CA TYR A 225 18.20 12.56 14.23
C TYR A 225 19.22 12.23 15.32
N ASP A 226 20.22 11.42 14.96
CA ASP A 226 21.38 11.12 15.79
C ASP A 226 22.64 11.28 14.96
N GLU A 227 23.47 12.27 15.32
CA GLU A 227 24.75 12.58 14.64
C GLU A 227 25.82 11.50 14.87
N ARG A 228 25.72 10.74 15.97
CA ARG A 228 26.73 9.77 16.40
C ARG A 228 26.44 8.35 15.94
N TYR A 229 25.25 8.10 15.41
CA TYR A 229 24.89 6.77 14.91
C TYR A 229 25.66 6.46 13.63
N ASN A 230 26.39 5.36 13.64
CA ASN A 230 27.01 4.82 12.43
C ASN A 230 25.96 3.98 11.69
N ALA A 231 25.39 4.54 10.63
CA ALA A 231 24.47 3.79 9.79
C ALA A 231 25.21 2.68 9.02
N ALA A 232 24.46 1.79 8.38
CA ALA A 232 25.02 0.65 7.65
C ALA A 232 25.94 1.05 6.46
N ASP A 233 25.93 2.33 6.07
CA ASP A 233 26.83 2.91 5.07
C ASP A 233 28.22 3.30 5.64
N GLY A 234 28.42 3.15 6.95
CA GLY A 234 29.65 3.51 7.65
C GLY A 234 29.87 5.02 7.80
N GLN A 235 28.91 5.86 7.43
CA GLN A 235 28.97 7.30 7.62
C GLN A 235 28.33 7.71 8.95
N PRO A 236 28.88 8.73 9.63
CA PRO A 236 28.29 9.24 10.86
C PRO A 236 26.99 10.00 10.55
N GLY A 237 25.98 9.74 11.37
CA GLY A 237 24.73 10.46 11.34
C GLY A 237 23.62 9.70 10.63
N ALA A 238 22.46 9.60 11.28
CA ALA A 238 21.28 8.99 10.69
C ALA A 238 19.99 9.69 11.11
N TYR A 239 19.03 9.64 10.19
CA TYR A 239 17.64 10.03 10.44
C TYR A 239 16.79 8.79 10.65
N ALA A 240 15.88 8.82 11.62
CA ALA A 240 14.90 7.76 11.82
C ALA A 240 13.48 8.32 11.68
N VAL A 241 12.65 7.59 10.93
CA VAL A 241 11.24 7.92 10.73
C VAL A 241 10.40 6.78 11.27
N GLY A 242 9.65 7.03 12.34
CA GLY A 242 8.71 6.07 12.94
C GLY A 242 7.34 6.24 12.33
N VAL A 243 6.77 5.15 11.83
CA VAL A 243 5.48 5.13 11.15
C VAL A 243 4.68 3.92 11.56
N THR A 244 3.39 4.15 11.79
CA THR A 244 2.43 3.07 12.01
C THR A 244 1.49 2.99 10.81
N PHE A 245 1.36 1.78 10.27
CA PHE A 245 0.46 1.46 9.17
C PHE A 245 -0.74 0.68 9.69
N ASP A 246 -1.93 0.98 9.20
CA ASP A 246 -3.13 0.19 9.48
C ASP A 246 -3.35 -0.93 8.46
N SER A 247 -4.29 -1.83 8.74
CA SER A 247 -4.63 -2.94 7.85
C SER A 247 -5.22 -2.52 6.50
N THR A 248 -5.69 -1.28 6.33
CA THR A 248 -6.15 -0.78 5.02
C THR A 248 -5.02 -0.63 4.03
N THR A 249 -3.77 -0.53 4.50
CA THR A 249 -2.56 -0.44 3.68
C THR A 249 -1.94 -1.79 3.32
N TYR A 250 -2.47 -2.89 3.86
CA TYR A 250 -1.91 -4.23 3.69
C TYR A 250 -2.13 -4.77 2.27
N ASP A 251 -1.26 -5.70 1.91
CA ASP A 251 -1.30 -6.43 0.65
C ASP A 251 -2.37 -7.52 0.75
N GLY A 252 -3.49 -7.32 0.06
CA GLY A 252 -4.63 -8.25 0.12
C GLY A 252 -5.26 -8.39 1.50
N GLY A 253 -5.02 -7.43 2.42
CA GLY A 253 -5.53 -7.46 3.79
C GLY A 253 -4.83 -8.46 4.72
N GLU A 254 -3.81 -9.17 4.24
CA GLU A 254 -3.17 -10.26 4.99
C GLU A 254 -1.96 -9.76 5.78
N GLN A 255 -1.05 -9.04 5.12
CA GLN A 255 0.18 -8.53 5.74
C GLN A 255 0.60 -7.21 5.08
N PHE A 256 1.25 -6.33 5.83
CA PHE A 256 1.94 -5.19 5.25
C PHE A 256 3.25 -5.68 4.63
N ILE A 257 3.55 -5.33 3.38
CA ILE A 257 4.84 -5.62 2.76
C ILE A 257 5.38 -4.37 2.07
N MET A 258 6.62 -3.96 2.31
CA MET A 258 7.24 -2.82 1.64
C MET A 258 8.72 -3.04 1.38
N THR A 259 9.20 -2.58 0.22
CA THR A 259 10.64 -2.60 -0.12
C THR A 259 11.33 -1.32 0.31
N GLY A 260 12.66 -1.35 0.42
CA GLY A 260 13.47 -0.14 0.64
C GLY A 260 13.30 0.91 -0.48
N ALA A 261 13.02 0.50 -1.71
CA ALA A 261 12.78 1.41 -2.84
C ALA A 261 11.47 2.21 -2.72
N GLN A 262 10.47 1.68 -2.02
CA GLN A 262 9.17 2.32 -1.83
C GLN A 262 9.16 3.36 -0.71
N ALA A 263 10.26 3.48 0.04
CA ALA A 263 10.45 4.49 1.06
C ALA A 263 11.59 5.43 0.69
N ARG A 264 11.40 6.74 0.86
CA ARG A 264 12.48 7.71 0.59
C ARG A 264 12.30 8.99 1.39
N LEU A 265 13.42 9.58 1.76
CA LEU A 265 13.50 10.84 2.48
C LEU A 265 13.93 11.94 1.51
N LEU A 266 13.27 13.10 1.54
CA LEU A 266 13.48 14.19 0.59
C LEU A 266 13.82 15.49 1.32
N SER A 267 14.87 16.18 0.86
CA SER A 267 15.11 17.59 1.17
C SER A 267 14.82 18.45 -0.06
N THR A 268 13.91 19.42 0.08
CA THR A 268 13.48 20.31 -1.02
C THR A 268 14.49 21.39 -1.36
N LYS A 269 15.44 21.66 -0.45
CA LYS A 269 16.50 22.66 -0.62
C LYS A 269 17.49 22.22 -1.69
N ASN A 270 18.08 21.03 -1.53
CA ASN A 270 19.05 20.47 -2.47
C ASN A 270 18.44 19.48 -3.48
N ARG A 271 17.14 19.16 -3.38
CA ARG A 271 16.46 18.14 -4.22
C ARG A 271 17.06 16.74 -4.03
N THR A 272 17.61 16.49 -2.85
CA THR A 272 18.30 15.25 -2.51
C THR A 272 17.31 14.21 -2.01
N VAL A 273 17.48 12.98 -2.47
CA VAL A 273 16.69 11.82 -2.05
C VAL A 273 17.61 10.79 -1.40
N ALA A 274 17.20 10.26 -0.25
CA ALA A 274 17.85 9.12 0.40
C ALA A 274 16.89 7.94 0.54
N PHE A 275 17.41 6.73 0.39
CA PHE A 275 16.69 5.48 0.65
C PHE A 275 17.06 4.96 2.04
N PRO A 276 16.19 4.16 2.68
CA PRO A 276 16.51 3.60 3.98
C PRO A 276 17.58 2.53 3.85
N LEU A 277 18.45 2.46 4.84
CA LEU A 277 19.51 1.46 4.96
C LEU A 277 19.11 0.31 5.87
N GLN A 278 18.28 0.61 6.87
CA GLN A 278 17.82 -0.36 7.86
C GLN A 278 16.38 -0.04 8.25
N TRP A 279 15.70 -1.02 8.83
CA TRP A 279 14.42 -0.80 9.48
C TRP A 279 14.28 -1.65 10.73
N THR A 280 13.40 -1.23 11.63
CA THR A 280 12.92 -2.09 12.71
C THR A 280 11.46 -2.42 12.50
N GLN A 281 11.09 -3.65 12.84
CA GLN A 281 9.71 -4.09 12.92
C GLN A 281 9.49 -4.95 14.16
N ASP A 282 8.25 -5.08 14.57
CA ASP A 282 7.87 -6.02 15.62
C ASP A 282 8.01 -7.46 15.08
N GLY A 283 8.89 -8.26 15.69
CA GLY A 283 9.17 -9.64 15.24
C GLY A 283 8.09 -10.64 15.65
N GLU A 284 8.22 -11.92 15.30
CA GLU A 284 7.30 -12.96 15.82
C GLU A 284 7.41 -13.10 17.35
N LYS A 285 8.61 -12.85 17.91
CA LYS A 285 8.88 -12.82 19.35
C LYS A 285 8.71 -11.40 19.92
N ALA A 286 8.60 -11.31 21.25
CA ALA A 286 8.50 -10.04 21.96
C ALA A 286 9.75 -9.17 21.72
N GLY A 287 9.55 -7.96 21.18
CA GLY A 287 10.62 -6.99 20.90
C GLY A 287 10.61 -6.48 19.46
N ARG A 288 11.41 -5.43 19.23
CA ARG A 288 11.72 -4.93 17.89
C ARG A 288 13.06 -5.49 17.45
N GLU A 289 13.10 -5.99 16.23
CA GLU A 289 14.33 -6.47 15.61
C GLU A 289 14.77 -5.48 14.54
N LEU A 290 16.08 -5.25 14.45
CA LEU A 290 16.70 -4.38 13.44
C LEU A 290 17.15 -5.24 12.25
N PHE A 291 16.74 -4.85 11.05
CA PHE A 291 17.07 -5.53 9.81
C PHE A 291 17.73 -4.57 8.81
N PRO A 292 18.78 -4.99 8.10
CA PRO A 292 19.40 -4.20 7.03
C PRO A 292 18.71 -4.42 5.68
N PHE A 293 18.64 -3.38 4.84
CA PHE A 293 18.29 -3.50 3.42
C PHE A 293 19.55 -3.82 2.59
N ASP A 294 20.15 -4.98 2.84
CA ASP A 294 21.36 -5.47 2.15
C ASP A 294 21.06 -6.52 1.07
N ASP A 295 19.86 -7.12 1.08
CA ASP A 295 19.39 -8.05 0.07
C ASP A 295 18.08 -7.59 -0.61
N THR A 296 17.92 -7.88 -1.90
CA THR A 296 16.67 -7.66 -2.65
C THR A 296 15.49 -8.49 -2.10
N ALA A 297 15.78 -9.60 -1.41
CA ALA A 297 14.83 -10.44 -0.71
C ALA A 297 14.35 -9.86 0.63
N ASN A 298 14.93 -8.74 1.09
CA ASN A 298 14.54 -8.10 2.33
C ASN A 298 13.34 -7.17 2.12
N PHE A 299 12.28 -7.42 2.88
CA PHE A 299 11.06 -6.64 2.88
C PHE A 299 10.67 -6.29 4.30
N VAL A 300 10.17 -5.08 4.48
CA VAL A 300 9.49 -4.69 5.71
C VAL A 300 8.16 -5.41 5.75
N THR A 301 7.89 -6.11 6.84
CA THR A 301 6.65 -6.85 7.03
C THR A 301 6.00 -6.56 8.38
N SER A 302 4.66 -6.68 8.45
CA SER A 302 3.96 -6.73 9.74
C SER A 302 3.99 -8.14 10.30
N ALA A 303 3.83 -8.29 11.63
CA ALA A 303 3.56 -9.60 12.20
C ALA A 303 2.24 -10.15 11.63
N PRO A 304 2.20 -11.41 11.15
CA PRO A 304 1.01 -11.98 10.50
C PRO A 304 -0.26 -11.84 11.36
N GLY A 305 -1.37 -11.41 10.76
CA GLY A 305 -2.67 -11.27 11.43
C GLY A 305 -2.85 -10.02 12.30
N THR A 306 -1.80 -9.24 12.53
CA THR A 306 -1.88 -7.98 13.29
C THR A 306 -2.50 -6.85 12.46
N GLN A 307 -3.22 -5.93 13.11
CA GLN A 307 -3.93 -4.85 12.42
C GLN A 307 -3.14 -3.55 12.28
N THR A 308 -1.97 -3.49 12.91
CA THR A 308 -1.08 -2.34 12.87
C THR A 308 0.35 -2.80 12.69
N ALA A 309 1.08 -2.17 11.79
CA ALA A 309 2.50 -2.40 11.57
C ALA A 309 3.28 -1.19 12.05
N LYS A 310 3.98 -1.30 13.18
CA LYS A 310 4.86 -0.24 13.71
C LYS A 310 6.26 -0.44 13.16
N ILE A 311 6.72 0.50 12.36
CA ILE A 311 7.98 0.41 11.63
C ILE A 311 8.80 1.67 11.91
N VAL A 312 10.12 1.50 12.10
CA VAL A 312 11.06 2.62 12.10
C VAL A 312 12.03 2.43 10.95
N LEU A 313 12.11 3.41 10.06
CA LEU A 313 13.02 3.40 8.92
C LEU A 313 14.23 4.27 9.22
N VAL A 314 15.43 3.77 8.95
CA VAL A 314 16.70 4.47 9.19
C VAL A 314 17.30 4.90 7.86
N PHE A 315 17.59 6.19 7.73
CA PHE A 315 18.13 6.83 6.53
C PHE A 315 19.51 7.43 6.80
N PRO A 316 20.40 7.45 5.79
CA PRO A 316 21.73 8.06 5.93
C PRO A 316 21.61 9.59 6.00
N ALA A 317 22.34 10.21 6.93
CA ALA A 317 22.37 11.68 7.02
C ALA A 317 23.41 12.31 6.08
N GLY A 318 24.50 11.60 5.77
CA GLY A 318 25.64 12.14 5.01
C GLY A 318 25.26 12.73 3.65
N ILE A 319 24.30 12.11 2.96
CA ILE A 319 23.81 12.57 1.64
C ILE A 319 23.13 13.94 1.69
N PHE A 320 22.60 14.35 2.83
CA PHE A 320 21.92 15.63 2.99
C PHE A 320 22.86 16.80 3.30
N ALA A 321 24.17 16.55 3.49
CA ALA A 321 25.18 17.58 3.74
C ALA A 321 24.76 18.60 4.83
N GLY A 322 24.20 18.10 5.94
CA GLY A 322 23.72 18.92 7.07
C GLY A 322 22.35 19.57 6.88
N GLN A 323 21.67 19.35 5.76
CA GLN A 323 20.29 19.81 5.58
C GLN A 323 19.29 18.88 6.25
N VAL A 324 18.28 19.48 6.88
CA VAL A 324 17.15 18.74 7.43
C VAL A 324 16.21 18.35 6.29
N PRO A 325 15.83 17.07 6.18
CA PRO A 325 14.81 16.58 5.26
C PRO A 325 13.42 17.12 5.59
N ASP A 326 12.62 17.42 4.55
CA ASP A 326 11.31 18.06 4.70
C ASP A 326 10.15 17.06 4.56
N TYR A 327 10.34 15.99 3.78
CA TYR A 327 9.29 15.03 3.44
C TYR A 327 9.81 13.59 3.48
N VAL A 328 8.90 12.68 3.82
CA VAL A 328 9.07 11.24 3.61
C VAL A 328 8.04 10.77 2.58
N PHE A 329 8.43 9.85 1.72
CA PHE A 329 7.53 9.10 0.86
C PHE A 329 7.45 7.67 1.32
N LEU A 330 6.23 7.13 1.35
CA LEU A 330 5.95 5.75 1.71
C LEU A 330 4.93 5.22 0.71
N LYS A 331 5.31 4.22 -0.11
CA LYS A 331 4.43 3.67 -1.18
C LYS A 331 3.72 4.79 -1.97
N GLY A 332 4.51 5.75 -2.48
CA GLY A 332 4.02 6.90 -3.26
C GLY A 332 3.38 8.04 -2.46
N LEU A 333 2.92 7.83 -1.22
CA LEU A 333 2.33 8.86 -0.37
C LEU A 333 3.42 9.80 0.17
N ARG A 334 3.33 11.10 -0.11
CA ARG A 334 4.20 12.14 0.48
C ARG A 334 3.63 12.65 1.80
N ILE A 335 4.44 12.63 2.85
CA ILE A 335 4.10 13.13 4.19
C ILE A 335 5.14 14.17 4.60
N ARG A 336 4.68 15.31 5.14
CA ARG A 336 5.57 16.35 5.66
C ARG A 336 6.11 15.91 7.01
N LEU A 337 7.42 16.02 7.18
CA LEU A 337 8.09 15.70 8.44
C LEU A 337 8.04 16.92 9.39
N PRO A 338 7.93 16.68 10.71
CA PRO A 338 8.16 17.71 11.72
C PRO A 338 9.67 18.00 11.82
N GLU A 339 10.07 18.89 12.73
CA GLU A 339 11.48 19.05 13.06
C GLU A 339 12.03 17.78 13.74
N PRO A 340 13.27 17.36 13.41
CA PRO A 340 13.85 16.16 13.98
C PRO A 340 14.13 16.34 15.46
N GLN A 341 13.71 15.37 16.26
CA GLN A 341 14.02 15.30 17.68
C GLN A 341 15.41 14.66 17.87
N GLY A 342 16.27 15.28 18.65
CA GLY A 342 17.54 14.68 19.06
C GLY A 342 17.31 13.58 20.10
N LYS A 343 17.43 12.32 19.68
CA LYS A 343 17.36 11.15 20.56
C LYS A 343 18.41 10.12 20.13
N PRO A 344 19.08 9.44 21.08
CA PRO A 344 19.98 8.34 20.74
C PRO A 344 19.24 7.29 19.91
N MET A 345 19.84 6.88 18.79
CA MET A 345 19.19 5.98 17.85
C MET A 345 18.88 4.62 18.51
N THR A 346 19.69 4.16 19.46
CA THR A 346 19.45 2.95 20.26
C THR A 346 18.09 2.95 20.97
N SER A 347 17.69 4.11 21.50
CA SER A 347 16.40 4.31 22.16
C SER A 347 15.23 4.35 21.17
N VAL A 348 15.43 4.95 19.99
CA VAL A 348 14.42 5.09 18.94
C VAL A 348 14.11 3.74 18.29
N LEU A 349 15.17 2.96 18.03
CA LEU A 349 15.08 1.63 17.45
C LEU A 349 14.63 0.57 18.47
N GLY A 350 14.58 0.90 19.76
CA GLY A 350 14.22 -0.05 20.83
C GLY A 350 15.25 -1.17 21.01
N ILE A 351 16.52 -0.89 20.69
CA ILE A 351 17.63 -1.87 20.74
C ILE A 351 18.16 -2.04 22.18
N GLU A 352 17.90 -1.07 23.06
CA GLU A 352 18.20 -1.19 24.49
C GLU A 352 17.25 -2.21 25.17
N GLY A 353 17.65 -3.48 25.07
CA GLY A 353 17.26 -4.56 25.97
C GLY A 353 15.78 -4.90 26.05
N GLY A 354 15.25 -5.62 25.05
CA GLY A 354 14.04 -6.47 25.17
C GLY A 354 12.74 -5.81 25.64
N SER A 355 12.76 -4.52 25.97
CA SER A 355 11.62 -3.77 26.44
C SER A 355 10.96 -3.21 25.20
N ALA A 356 9.95 -3.96 24.74
CA ALA A 356 8.92 -3.42 23.87
C ALA A 356 8.61 -1.98 24.32
N ALA A 357 8.58 -1.05 23.37
CA ALA A 357 8.03 0.28 23.61
C ALA A 357 6.72 0.10 24.37
N SER A 358 6.72 0.49 25.64
CA SER A 358 5.67 0.21 26.61
C SER A 358 4.41 0.96 26.18
N SER A 359 3.70 0.40 25.20
CA SER A 359 2.27 0.62 25.07
C SER A 359 1.72 0.04 26.37
N ALA A 360 1.05 0.86 27.19
CA ALA A 360 0.47 0.39 28.44
C ALA A 360 -0.34 -0.87 28.15
N LEU A 361 0.14 -2.03 28.62
CA LEU A 361 -0.55 -3.28 28.39
C LEU A 361 -1.91 -3.16 29.06
N ILE A 362 -2.96 -3.55 28.34
CA ILE A 362 -4.32 -3.55 28.90
C ILE A 362 -4.32 -4.53 30.08
N ASP A 363 -4.70 -4.05 31.26
CA ASP A 363 -4.82 -4.89 32.43
C ASP A 363 -6.14 -5.67 32.37
N PHE A 364 -6.04 -7.00 32.28
CA PHE A 364 -7.18 -7.91 32.24
C PHE A 364 -7.55 -8.49 33.61
N SER A 365 -6.87 -8.07 34.69
CA SER A 365 -7.07 -8.60 36.05
C SER A 365 -8.52 -8.48 36.55
N SER A 366 -9.24 -7.43 36.12
CA SER A 366 -10.62 -7.17 36.50
C SER A 366 -11.66 -7.79 35.54
N ALA A 367 -11.24 -8.44 34.46
CA ALA A 367 -12.13 -8.95 33.42
C ALA A 367 -12.60 -10.38 33.70
N ARG A 368 -13.79 -10.74 33.19
CA ARG A 368 -14.34 -12.10 33.35
C ARG A 368 -13.47 -13.12 32.62
N SER A 369 -13.16 -14.24 33.28
CA SER A 369 -12.39 -15.32 32.66
C SER A 369 -13.18 -15.98 31.53
N ILE A 370 -12.54 -16.12 30.38
CA ILE A 370 -13.07 -16.81 29.19
C ILE A 370 -12.54 -18.26 29.24
N PRO A 371 -13.41 -19.28 29.20
CA PRO A 371 -12.97 -20.67 29.17
C PRO A 371 -12.36 -21.04 27.82
N GLU A 372 -11.51 -22.07 27.79
CA GLU A 372 -11.06 -22.69 26.54
C GLU A 372 -12.12 -23.68 26.03
N GLY A 373 -12.26 -23.80 24.71
CA GLY A 373 -13.23 -24.67 24.03
C GLY A 373 -14.46 -23.94 23.51
N GLN A 374 -15.49 -24.70 23.13
CA GLN A 374 -16.65 -24.20 22.36
C GLN A 374 -17.43 -23.05 23.04
N ASP A 375 -17.40 -22.99 24.37
CA ASP A 375 -18.10 -21.97 25.16
C ASP A 375 -17.30 -20.66 25.33
N GLY A 376 -16.04 -20.62 24.89
CA GLY A 376 -15.19 -19.43 24.99
C GLY A 376 -14.27 -19.28 23.78
N ILE A 377 -12.97 -19.50 23.97
CA ILE A 377 -11.97 -19.39 22.91
C ILE A 377 -11.48 -20.76 22.45
N ASP A 378 -11.50 -21.01 21.14
CA ASP A 378 -11.15 -22.31 20.57
C ASP A 378 -10.48 -22.20 19.20
N ASN A 379 -9.57 -23.11 18.89
CA ASN A 379 -8.83 -23.17 17.63
C ASN A 379 -9.42 -24.26 16.72
N VAL A 380 -10.72 -24.13 16.46
CA VAL A 380 -11.45 -25.03 15.57
C VAL A 380 -11.55 -24.40 14.19
N ASN A 381 -10.76 -24.95 13.25
CA ASN A 381 -10.84 -24.59 11.84
C ASN A 381 -11.80 -25.51 11.06
N SER A 382 -13.07 -25.57 11.46
CA SER A 382 -14.08 -26.46 10.84
C SER A 382 -15.38 -25.75 10.49
N VAL A 383 -15.87 -25.86 9.26
CA VAL A 383 -17.16 -25.26 8.85
C VAL A 383 -18.39 -25.93 9.48
N SER A 384 -18.22 -26.95 10.33
CA SER A 384 -19.30 -27.61 11.07
C SER A 384 -20.20 -26.61 11.82
N PRO A 385 -21.54 -26.80 11.83
CA PRO A 385 -22.30 -27.95 11.31
C PRO A 385 -22.60 -27.91 9.80
N LEU A 386 -22.01 -27.00 9.04
CA LEU A 386 -22.23 -26.95 7.58
C LEU A 386 -21.45 -28.05 6.86
N GLN A 387 -22.13 -28.73 5.95
CA GLN A 387 -21.51 -29.60 4.95
C GLN A 387 -21.47 -28.85 3.62
N LEU A 388 -20.31 -28.28 3.31
CA LEU A 388 -20.09 -27.47 2.11
C LEU A 388 -19.21 -28.23 1.10
N ASN A 389 -19.53 -28.04 -0.18
CA ASN A 389 -18.72 -28.50 -1.31
C ASN A 389 -18.31 -27.27 -2.12
N LEU A 390 -17.10 -27.27 -2.68
CA LEU A 390 -16.58 -26.20 -3.56
C LEU A 390 -17.56 -25.77 -4.66
N ASN A 391 -18.39 -26.69 -5.16
CA ASN A 391 -19.41 -26.38 -6.17
C ASN A 391 -20.59 -25.54 -5.63
N ASN A 392 -20.81 -25.54 -4.32
CA ASN A 392 -21.96 -24.93 -3.63
C ASN A 392 -21.51 -23.97 -2.51
N ILE A 393 -20.46 -23.19 -2.76
CA ILE A 393 -19.95 -22.18 -1.80
C ILE A 393 -20.64 -20.82 -1.94
N GLY A 394 -21.64 -20.70 -2.83
CA GLY A 394 -22.39 -19.46 -3.03
C GLY A 394 -21.51 -18.33 -3.54
N THR A 395 -21.45 -17.22 -2.80
CA THR A 395 -20.61 -16.04 -3.10
C THR A 395 -19.18 -16.15 -2.58
N PHE A 396 -18.83 -17.26 -1.92
CA PHE A 396 -17.47 -17.44 -1.40
C PHE A 396 -16.46 -17.69 -2.52
N VAL A 397 -15.26 -17.18 -2.29
CA VAL A 397 -14.05 -17.47 -3.04
C VAL A 397 -13.27 -18.52 -2.26
N ALA A 398 -13.02 -19.67 -2.90
CA ALA A 398 -12.12 -20.68 -2.38
C ALA A 398 -10.65 -20.28 -2.64
N PHE A 399 -9.74 -20.73 -1.79
CA PHE A 399 -8.31 -20.53 -2.03
C PHE A 399 -7.86 -21.31 -3.28
N GLU A 400 -6.99 -20.75 -4.11
CA GLU A 400 -6.42 -21.45 -5.27
C GLU A 400 -5.03 -22.00 -4.92
N GLY A 401 -4.81 -23.31 -5.01
CA GLY A 401 -3.50 -23.94 -4.77
C GLY A 401 -3.54 -25.19 -3.88
N LYS A 402 -2.46 -25.48 -3.15
CA LYS A 402 -2.34 -26.68 -2.29
C LYS A 402 -3.41 -26.76 -1.18
N LYS A 403 -4.05 -25.63 -0.84
CA LYS A 403 -5.17 -25.52 0.11
C LYS A 403 -6.53 -25.25 -0.59
N ALA A 404 -6.77 -25.85 -1.76
CA ALA A 404 -7.95 -25.57 -2.60
C ALA A 404 -9.33 -25.73 -1.92
N ASN A 405 -9.41 -26.49 -0.82
CA ASN A 405 -10.67 -26.79 -0.14
C ASN A 405 -10.97 -25.89 1.07
N TYR A 406 -10.38 -24.69 1.13
CA TYR A 406 -10.60 -23.73 2.21
C TYR A 406 -11.28 -22.46 1.69
N LEU A 407 -12.20 -21.91 2.48
CA LEU A 407 -12.87 -20.64 2.15
C LEU A 407 -11.93 -19.47 2.49
N LYS A 408 -11.68 -18.59 1.52
CA LYS A 408 -10.83 -17.42 1.68
C LYS A 408 -11.63 -16.16 2.03
N GLN A 409 -12.68 -15.88 1.26
CA GLN A 409 -13.47 -14.66 1.39
C GLN A 409 -14.91 -14.90 0.95
N GLY A 410 -15.89 -14.28 1.62
CA GLY A 410 -17.29 -14.33 1.22
C GLY A 410 -18.26 -14.00 2.35
N ASP A 411 -19.52 -13.76 2.00
CA ASP A 411 -20.65 -13.61 2.93
C ASP A 411 -21.86 -14.30 2.33
N TYR A 412 -22.29 -15.39 2.97
CA TYR A 412 -23.42 -16.18 2.49
C TYR A 412 -24.19 -16.83 3.63
N GLU A 413 -25.49 -17.00 3.41
CA GLU A 413 -26.41 -17.67 4.33
C GLU A 413 -26.79 -19.05 3.79
N PHE A 414 -26.41 -20.08 4.54
CA PHE A 414 -26.64 -21.48 4.19
C PHE A 414 -27.84 -22.05 4.99
N PRO A 415 -28.63 -22.97 4.42
CA PRO A 415 -29.58 -23.75 5.20
C PRO A 415 -28.84 -24.73 6.12
N LYS A 416 -29.34 -24.92 7.34
CA LYS A 416 -28.75 -25.82 8.34
C LYS A 416 -28.88 -27.28 7.87
N GLY A 417 -27.78 -28.02 7.85
CA GLY A 417 -27.70 -29.40 7.31
C GLY A 417 -26.99 -29.52 5.96
N GLY A 418 -26.71 -28.41 5.27
CA GLY A 418 -25.92 -28.40 4.02
C GLY A 418 -26.56 -29.16 2.85
N PHE A 419 -25.80 -29.28 1.75
CA PHE A 419 -26.20 -30.07 0.59
C PHE A 419 -25.63 -31.49 0.73
N SER A 420 -26.50 -32.48 0.93
CA SER A 420 -26.20 -33.85 1.37
C SER A 420 -25.47 -34.75 0.37
N THR A 421 -24.59 -34.22 -0.49
CA THR A 421 -23.90 -35.03 -1.51
C THR A 421 -22.42 -34.68 -1.60
N ALA A 422 -21.65 -35.04 -0.57
CA ALA A 422 -20.21 -34.85 -0.55
C ALA A 422 -19.47 -36.05 -1.17
N MET A 423 -19.02 -35.91 -2.42
CA MET A 423 -17.84 -36.65 -2.88
C MET A 423 -16.61 -36.07 -2.16
N LYS A 424 -15.79 -36.94 -1.55
CA LYS A 424 -14.62 -36.58 -0.71
C LYS A 424 -13.64 -35.58 -1.36
N ALA A 425 -13.61 -35.48 -2.69
CA ALA A 425 -12.65 -34.65 -3.43
C ALA A 425 -12.95 -33.14 -3.42
N GLY A 426 -14.17 -32.70 -3.08
CA GLY A 426 -14.56 -31.27 -3.11
C GLY A 426 -15.10 -30.71 -1.80
N ALA A 427 -15.04 -31.48 -0.71
CA ALA A 427 -15.53 -31.05 0.60
C ALA A 427 -14.67 -29.91 1.16
N VAL A 428 -15.32 -28.82 1.57
CA VAL A 428 -14.68 -27.68 2.22
C VAL A 428 -14.23 -28.11 3.61
N LYS A 429 -12.93 -27.94 3.90
CA LYS A 429 -12.31 -28.39 5.15
C LYS A 429 -12.41 -27.36 6.26
N GLY A 430 -12.42 -26.07 5.91
CA GLY A 430 -12.38 -25.00 6.89
C GLY A 430 -12.21 -23.63 6.24
N PHE A 431 -11.69 -22.71 7.03
CA PHE A 431 -11.33 -21.36 6.64
C PHE A 431 -9.83 -21.28 6.36
N TYR A 432 -9.47 -20.52 5.34
CA TYR A 432 -8.07 -20.32 5.00
C TYR A 432 -7.40 -19.45 6.08
N ALA A 433 -6.34 -19.97 6.67
CA ALA A 433 -5.43 -19.22 7.53
C ALA A 433 -4.22 -18.77 6.69
N PRO A 434 -3.92 -17.45 6.62
CA PRO A 434 -2.67 -16.94 6.09
C PRO A 434 -1.45 -17.62 6.73
N GLU A 435 -0.33 -17.65 6.02
CA GLU A 435 0.92 -18.21 6.55
C GLU A 435 1.35 -17.49 7.84
N GLY A 436 1.82 -18.25 8.83
CA GLY A 436 2.15 -17.70 10.14
C GLY A 436 0.95 -17.40 11.06
N THR A 437 -0.28 -17.72 10.66
CA THR A 437 -1.50 -17.52 11.49
C THR A 437 -2.31 -18.81 11.68
N ALA A 438 -3.21 -18.82 12.67
CA ALA A 438 -4.21 -19.86 12.86
C ALA A 438 -5.61 -19.26 13.06
N ILE A 439 -6.64 -20.02 12.68
CA ILE A 439 -8.04 -19.59 12.83
C ILE A 439 -8.55 -19.89 14.24
N ILE A 440 -8.93 -18.84 14.96
CA ILE A 440 -9.52 -18.95 16.30
C ILE A 440 -10.97 -18.47 16.26
N ARG A 441 -11.81 -19.13 17.06
CA ARG A 441 -13.19 -18.74 17.34
C ARG A 441 -13.29 -18.19 18.74
N LEU A 442 -14.01 -17.09 18.86
CA LEU A 442 -14.48 -16.57 20.14
C LEU A 442 -16.00 -16.64 20.18
N ASN A 443 -16.54 -17.39 21.13
CA ASN A 443 -17.98 -17.40 21.41
C ASN A 443 -18.37 -16.04 22.01
N VAL A 444 -19.34 -15.35 21.42
CA VAL A 444 -19.90 -14.08 21.91
C VAL A 444 -21.42 -14.14 22.10
N THR A 445 -21.94 -15.36 22.26
CA THR A 445 -23.37 -15.64 22.36
C THR A 445 -23.97 -15.03 23.63
N ARG A 446 -25.15 -14.41 23.47
CA ARG A 446 -25.86 -13.71 24.54
C ARG A 446 -26.18 -14.66 25.70
N GLY A 447 -25.83 -14.27 26.92
CA GLY A 447 -26.12 -15.02 28.16
C GLY A 447 -25.39 -16.35 28.34
N GLN A 448 -24.58 -16.79 27.36
CA GLN A 448 -23.85 -18.06 27.40
C GLN A 448 -22.33 -17.86 27.40
N SER A 449 -21.84 -16.77 26.80
CA SER A 449 -20.40 -16.45 26.78
C SER A 449 -20.03 -15.49 27.91
N ALA A 450 -18.78 -15.59 28.38
CA ALA A 450 -18.14 -14.59 29.23
C ALA A 450 -18.07 -13.20 28.55
N VAL A 451 -18.07 -13.16 27.21
CA VAL A 451 -18.06 -11.97 26.36
C VAL A 451 -19.43 -11.78 25.70
N ASP A 452 -20.41 -11.27 26.44
CA ASP A 452 -21.78 -11.10 25.94
C ASP A 452 -21.90 -9.92 24.96
N LEU A 453 -22.11 -10.24 23.67
CA LEU A 453 -22.23 -9.24 22.61
C LEU A 453 -23.38 -8.23 22.85
N HIS A 454 -24.49 -8.66 23.45
CA HIS A 454 -25.64 -7.78 23.67
C HIS A 454 -25.32 -6.69 24.71
N GLU A 455 -24.59 -7.04 25.77
CA GLU A 455 -24.13 -6.07 26.77
C GLU A 455 -23.12 -5.10 26.14
N LEU A 456 -22.15 -5.63 25.39
CA LEU A 456 -21.12 -4.83 24.73
C LEU A 456 -21.70 -3.86 23.69
N LYS A 457 -22.68 -4.29 22.90
CA LYS A 457 -23.39 -3.42 21.95
C LYS A 457 -24.17 -2.29 22.62
N ARG A 458 -24.59 -2.42 23.88
CA ARG A 458 -25.26 -1.31 24.59
C ARG A 458 -24.26 -0.23 25.02
N GLN A 459 -23.04 -0.62 25.34
CA GLN A 459 -22.02 0.26 25.90
C GLN A 459 -21.05 0.84 24.84
N PHE A 460 -20.73 0.08 23.79
CA PHE A 460 -19.60 0.36 22.90
C PHE A 460 -19.91 0.19 21.41
N LYS A 461 -21.10 0.61 20.94
CA LYS A 461 -21.60 0.40 19.56
C LYS A 461 -20.56 0.61 18.45
N GLU A 462 -19.81 1.71 18.51
CA GLU A 462 -18.89 2.14 17.45
C GLU A 462 -17.45 1.66 17.64
N LYS A 463 -17.14 0.91 18.71
CA LYS A 463 -15.79 0.42 18.98
C LYS A 463 -15.58 -1.00 18.43
N PRO A 464 -14.35 -1.36 18.03
CA PRO A 464 -14.02 -2.73 17.64
C PRO A 464 -13.87 -3.64 18.86
N LEU A 465 -14.18 -4.93 18.68
CA LEU A 465 -13.81 -5.99 19.61
C LEU A 465 -12.49 -6.62 19.15
N LEU A 466 -11.52 -6.73 20.06
CA LEU A 466 -10.13 -7.08 19.75
C LEU A 466 -9.66 -8.23 20.63
N LEU A 467 -8.92 -9.19 20.08
CA LEU A 467 -8.05 -10.06 20.89
C LEU A 467 -6.74 -9.33 21.17
N VAL A 468 -6.19 -9.50 22.38
CA VAL A 468 -4.94 -8.86 22.79
C VAL A 468 -3.96 -9.93 23.25
N ASP A 469 -2.76 -9.95 22.68
CA ASP A 469 -1.70 -10.86 23.12
C ASP A 469 -0.90 -10.33 24.32
N ALA A 470 0.02 -11.15 24.81
CA ALA A 470 0.94 -10.81 25.90
C ALA A 470 1.85 -9.60 25.62
N ASN A 471 2.02 -9.24 24.35
CA ASN A 471 2.85 -8.12 23.91
C ASN A 471 2.02 -6.86 23.59
N GLY A 472 0.69 -6.90 23.81
CA GLY A 472 -0.22 -5.80 23.52
C GLY A 472 -0.62 -5.68 22.04
N ARG A 473 -0.32 -6.68 21.21
CA ARG A 473 -0.76 -6.73 19.81
C ARG A 473 -2.25 -7.04 19.76
N THR A 474 -2.94 -6.32 18.89
CA THR A 474 -4.39 -6.44 18.74
C THR A 474 -4.77 -7.15 17.45
N PHE A 475 -5.74 -8.07 17.54
CA PHE A 475 -6.29 -8.80 16.39
C PHE A 475 -7.78 -8.51 16.26
N GLN A 476 -8.21 -8.07 15.09
CA GLN A 476 -9.63 -7.85 14.77
C GLN A 476 -10.29 -9.11 14.22
N PRO A 477 -11.61 -9.25 14.38
CA PRO A 477 -12.35 -10.33 13.79
C PRO A 477 -12.41 -10.15 12.28
N ILE A 478 -11.89 -11.12 11.54
CA ILE A 478 -11.96 -11.20 10.08
C ILE A 478 -13.34 -11.65 9.60
N GLY A 479 -14.21 -12.08 10.52
CA GLY A 479 -15.49 -12.67 10.16
C GLY A 479 -16.31 -13.12 11.36
N PHE A 480 -17.45 -13.73 11.04
CA PHE A 480 -18.29 -14.38 12.03
C PHE A 480 -18.98 -15.63 11.47
N PHE A 481 -19.35 -16.51 12.37
CA PHE A 481 -20.15 -17.70 12.15
C PHE A 481 -21.42 -17.59 13.01
N TRP A 482 -22.55 -17.29 12.38
CA TRP A 482 -23.82 -17.09 13.05
C TRP A 482 -24.78 -18.23 12.74
N GLN A 483 -25.01 -19.08 13.73
CA GLN A 483 -25.95 -20.19 13.64
C GLN A 483 -27.29 -19.76 14.21
N GLN A 484 -28.34 -19.90 13.40
CA GLN A 484 -29.73 -19.71 13.78
C GLN A 484 -30.45 -21.06 13.86
N LYS A 485 -31.77 -21.02 14.09
CA LYS A 485 -32.61 -22.22 14.16
C LYS A 485 -32.50 -23.08 12.89
N ASP A 486 -32.70 -22.47 11.72
CA ASP A 486 -32.79 -23.16 10.42
C ASP A 486 -31.69 -22.77 9.41
N LYS A 487 -30.85 -21.80 9.76
CA LYS A 487 -29.86 -21.21 8.85
C LYS A 487 -28.54 -20.94 9.54
N VAL A 488 -27.46 -20.87 8.78
CA VAL A 488 -26.13 -20.47 9.25
C VAL A 488 -25.59 -19.42 8.29
N ARG A 489 -25.33 -18.21 8.79
CA ARG A 489 -24.65 -17.17 8.02
C ARG A 489 -23.18 -17.16 8.37
N VAL A 490 -22.35 -17.22 7.35
CA VAL A 490 -20.90 -17.13 7.49
C VAL A 490 -20.42 -15.92 6.71
N ARG A 491 -19.63 -15.07 7.35
CA ARG A 491 -18.91 -13.98 6.71
C ARG A 491 -17.44 -14.09 7.05
N ILE A 492 -16.57 -14.04 6.05
CA ILE A 492 -15.12 -13.97 6.21
C ILE A 492 -14.56 -13.02 5.16
N ASP A 493 -13.82 -12.03 5.62
CA ASP A 493 -13.07 -11.11 4.77
C ASP A 493 -11.91 -10.48 5.54
N ALA A 494 -10.69 -10.96 5.30
CA ALA A 494 -9.49 -10.39 5.93
C ALA A 494 -9.19 -8.97 5.45
N THR A 495 -9.64 -8.57 4.25
CA THR A 495 -9.46 -7.21 3.71
C THR A 495 -10.38 -6.18 4.35
N LYS A 496 -11.50 -6.64 4.91
CA LYS A 496 -12.52 -5.80 5.54
C LYS A 496 -12.91 -6.40 6.90
N PRO A 497 -11.97 -6.37 7.88
CA PRO A 497 -12.25 -6.84 9.22
C PRO A 497 -13.40 -6.04 9.83
N ILE A 498 -14.04 -6.65 10.83
CA ILE A 498 -15.20 -6.05 11.49
C ILE A 498 -14.67 -5.03 12.50
N THR A 499 -14.86 -3.75 12.17
CA THR A 499 -14.30 -2.62 12.94
C THR A 499 -15.26 -2.06 13.98
N LYS A 500 -16.55 -2.43 13.90
CA LYS A 500 -17.56 -1.96 14.85
C LYS A 500 -18.42 -3.11 15.35
N LEU A 501 -18.82 -3.03 16.61
CA LEU A 501 -19.77 -3.97 17.19
C LEU A 501 -21.15 -3.89 16.51
N GLU A 502 -21.57 -2.73 16.01
CA GLU A 502 -22.85 -2.58 15.31
C GLU A 502 -22.98 -3.41 14.02
N ASP A 503 -21.85 -3.69 13.36
CA ASP A 503 -21.80 -4.46 12.11
C ASP A 503 -22.05 -5.96 12.33
N LEU A 504 -22.00 -6.42 13.58
CA LEU A 504 -22.29 -7.80 13.94
C LEU A 504 -23.80 -8.08 13.96
N PRO A 505 -24.24 -9.32 13.70
CA PRO A 505 -25.65 -9.68 13.83
C PRO A 505 -26.16 -9.54 15.26
N ASN A 506 -27.47 -9.37 15.42
CA ASN A 506 -28.13 -9.33 16.73
C ASN A 506 -28.52 -10.75 17.13
N VAL A 507 -28.07 -11.17 18.32
CA VAL A 507 -28.37 -12.50 18.88
C VAL A 507 -29.60 -12.40 19.78
N SER A 508 -30.60 -13.24 19.52
CA SER A 508 -31.83 -13.32 20.33
C SER A 508 -31.56 -13.89 21.73
N SER A 509 -32.44 -13.59 22.69
CA SER A 509 -32.38 -14.16 24.05
C SER A 509 -32.98 -15.57 24.14
N SER A 510 -33.47 -16.14 23.04
CA SER A 510 -34.20 -17.42 23.05
C SER A 510 -33.30 -18.65 23.18
N GLY A 511 -31.97 -18.50 23.13
CA GLY A 511 -31.01 -19.60 23.21
C GLY A 511 -30.85 -20.42 21.91
N ASP A 512 -31.68 -20.16 20.89
CA ASP A 512 -31.65 -20.87 19.60
C ASP A 512 -30.59 -20.34 18.61
N GLN A 513 -29.83 -19.32 19.01
CA GLN A 513 -28.84 -18.66 18.19
C GLN A 513 -27.47 -18.69 18.86
N SER A 514 -26.43 -19.07 18.11
CA SER A 514 -25.04 -18.96 18.55
C SER A 514 -24.24 -18.11 17.58
N LEU A 515 -23.32 -17.31 18.13
CA LEU A 515 -22.47 -16.43 17.35
C LEU A 515 -21.02 -16.60 17.79
N HIS A 516 -20.19 -17.01 16.84
CA HIS A 516 -18.75 -17.11 17.01
C HIS A 516 -18.06 -16.09 16.11
N LEU A 517 -17.17 -15.29 16.67
CA LEU A 517 -16.30 -14.40 15.92
C LEU A 517 -15.07 -15.17 15.46
N ILE A 518 -14.62 -14.90 14.25
CA ILE A 518 -13.48 -15.58 13.63
C ILE A 518 -12.29 -14.62 13.60
N PHE A 519 -11.16 -15.05 14.13
CA PHE A 519 -9.90 -14.33 14.16
C PHE A 519 -8.80 -15.15 13.48
N ALA A 520 -7.76 -14.47 13.01
CA ALA A 520 -6.55 -15.11 12.47
C ALA A 520 -5.28 -14.57 13.16
N PRO A 521 -5.07 -14.81 14.47
CA PRO A 521 -3.87 -14.35 15.16
C PRO A 521 -2.61 -15.11 14.74
N THR A 522 -1.46 -14.51 15.02
CA THR A 522 -0.13 -15.08 14.78
C THR A 522 0.03 -16.42 15.52
N LEU A 523 0.71 -17.40 14.91
CA LEU A 523 1.04 -18.67 15.55
C LEU A 523 1.95 -18.47 16.78
N ASN A 524 1.81 -19.35 17.76
CA ASN A 524 2.63 -19.42 18.99
C ASN A 524 2.57 -18.19 19.90
N VAL A 525 1.64 -17.26 19.68
CA VAL A 525 1.40 -16.14 20.62
C VAL A 525 0.43 -16.54 21.72
N VAL A 526 0.53 -15.89 22.87
CA VAL A 526 -0.38 -16.10 24.00
C VAL A 526 -1.38 -14.95 24.05
N ILE A 527 -2.65 -15.24 23.82
CA ILE A 527 -3.76 -14.30 23.97
C ILE A 527 -4.07 -14.13 25.46
N LYS A 528 -4.00 -12.88 25.95
CA LYS A 528 -4.25 -12.51 27.35
C LYS A 528 -5.70 -12.10 27.62
N GLY A 529 -6.43 -11.72 26.58
CA GLY A 529 -7.82 -11.36 26.74
C GLY A 529 -8.46 -10.76 25.51
N VAL A 530 -9.69 -10.31 25.73
CA VAL A 530 -10.54 -9.63 24.76
C VAL A 530 -10.80 -8.22 25.28
N SER A 531 -10.64 -7.22 24.43
CA SER A 531 -10.91 -5.82 24.73
C SER A 531 -11.90 -5.22 23.73
N VAL A 532 -12.56 -4.14 24.13
CA VAL A 532 -13.37 -3.30 23.24
C VAL A 532 -12.80 -1.89 23.27
N GLY A 533 -12.05 -1.53 22.23
CA GLY A 533 -11.09 -0.42 22.33
C GLY A 533 -10.10 -0.66 23.47
N ASP A 534 -9.95 0.31 24.37
CA ASP A 534 -9.04 0.21 25.53
C ASP A 534 -9.67 -0.47 26.76
N SER A 535 -10.93 -0.88 26.69
CA SER A 535 -11.65 -1.47 27.83
C SER A 535 -11.54 -3.00 27.84
N PRO A 536 -10.97 -3.62 28.89
CA PRO A 536 -10.89 -5.08 29.00
C PRO A 536 -12.29 -5.67 29.25
N VAL A 537 -12.70 -6.65 28.46
CA VAL A 537 -14.04 -7.28 28.55
C VAL A 537 -14.00 -8.75 28.94
N GLY A 538 -12.89 -9.44 28.64
CA GLY A 538 -12.65 -10.78 29.14
C GLY A 538 -11.16 -11.11 29.21
N SER A 539 -10.78 -11.96 30.15
CA SER A 539 -9.41 -12.43 30.36
C SER A 539 -9.27 -13.88 29.90
N CYS A 540 -8.16 -14.22 29.27
CA CYS A 540 -7.82 -15.60 28.93
C CYS A 540 -6.30 -15.80 28.96
N ASN A 541 -5.84 -17.03 28.83
CA ASN A 541 -4.42 -17.32 28.67
C ASN A 541 -4.26 -18.41 27.62
N TYR A 542 -4.70 -18.10 26.40
CA TYR A 542 -4.81 -19.08 25.32
C TYR A 542 -3.60 -19.03 24.41
N THR A 543 -2.95 -20.17 24.18
CA THR A 543 -1.81 -20.25 23.25
C THR A 543 -2.31 -20.59 21.85
N VAL A 544 -2.00 -19.74 20.88
CA VAL A 544 -2.35 -19.97 19.48
C VAL A 544 -1.48 -21.08 18.91
N VAL A 545 -2.09 -22.21 18.55
CA VAL A 545 -1.40 -23.34 17.92
C VAL A 545 -1.88 -23.49 16.47
N GLU A 546 -1.20 -24.30 15.66
CA GLU A 546 -1.72 -24.61 14.33
C GLU A 546 -2.97 -25.48 14.46
N GLY A 547 -4.09 -25.05 13.87
CA GLY A 547 -5.39 -25.70 14.05
C GLY A 547 -5.42 -27.12 13.48
N TYR A 548 -5.93 -28.08 14.25
CA TYR A 548 -6.20 -29.43 13.77
C TYR A 548 -7.43 -29.41 12.85
N SER A 549 -7.26 -29.91 11.62
CA SER A 549 -8.42 -30.29 10.79
C SER A 549 -8.96 -31.59 11.36
N TYR A 550 -10.10 -31.54 12.06
CA TYR A 550 -10.86 -32.76 12.38
C TYR A 550 -11.63 -33.24 11.15
#